data_AF-A0A9X1TGQ6-F1
#
_entry.id   AF-A0A9X1TGQ6-F1
#
_cell.length_a   1.000
_cell.length_b   1.000
_cell.length_c   1.000
_cell.angle_alpha   90.00
_cell.angle_beta   90.00
_cell.angle_gamma   90.00
#
_symmetry.space_group_name_H-M   'P 1'
#
loop_
_entity.id
_entity.type
_entity.pdbx_description
1 polymer ?
#
loop_
_entity_poly.entity_id
_entity_poly.type
_entity_poly.pdbx_seq_one_letter_code
_entity_poly.pdbx_strand_id
1 'polypeptide(L)'
;MSSGEFVGLVADNPDQQIDLKAFHNRILNNHQALAAESAGYKPIPVIRQINGQIIKKVFEQIKDDVREIIETEIAKINLDPALKHLLVSKKK
;
A
#
# COMPACT_ATOMS: atom_id res chain seq x y z
N MET A 1 -19.66 4.30 28.84
CA MET A 1 -19.80 2.94 28.26
C MET A 1 -18.40 2.42 27.99
N SER A 2 -18.08 1.26 28.57
CA SER A 2 -16.76 0.61 28.47
C SER A 2 -16.65 -0.05 27.10
N SER A 3 -15.58 0.23 26.36
CA SER A 3 -15.38 -0.20 24.96
C SER A 3 -15.10 -1.71 24.78
N GLY A 4 -15.79 -2.57 25.54
CA GLY A 4 -15.60 -4.03 25.51
C GLY A 4 -16.87 -4.85 25.74
N GLU A 5 -18.07 -4.26 25.71
CA GLU A 5 -19.32 -5.01 25.85
C GLU A 5 -19.82 -5.49 24.49
N PHE A 6 -19.59 -6.77 24.20
CA PHE A 6 -20.36 -7.50 23.20
C PHE A 6 -21.74 -7.79 23.82
N VAL A 7 -22.77 -7.07 23.36
CA VAL A 7 -24.14 -7.18 23.89
C VAL A 7 -24.77 -8.49 23.43
N GLY A 8 -24.55 -9.55 24.21
CA GLY A 8 -25.21 -10.85 24.10
C GLY A 8 -26.11 -11.11 25.31
N LEU A 9 -27.38 -10.72 25.19
CA LEU A 9 -28.57 -11.11 25.96
C LEU A 9 -28.62 -11.09 27.50
N VAL A 10 -27.52 -10.91 28.24
CA VAL A 10 -27.58 -10.71 29.70
C VAL A 10 -26.46 -9.75 30.11
N ALA A 11 -26.86 -8.58 30.61
CA ALA A 11 -25.93 -7.62 31.20
C ALA A 11 -25.33 -8.22 32.48
N ASP A 12 -24.04 -8.52 32.46
CA ASP A 12 -23.30 -8.79 33.69
C ASP A 12 -23.10 -7.45 34.42
N ASN A 13 -23.82 -7.27 35.52
CA ASN A 13 -23.47 -6.25 36.49
C ASN A 13 -22.09 -6.61 37.10
N PRO A 14 -21.16 -5.66 37.28
CA PRO A 14 -19.81 -5.92 37.77
C PRO A 14 -19.76 -6.53 39.19
N ASP A 15 -20.87 -6.46 39.93
CA ASP A 15 -20.99 -6.94 41.31
C ASP A 15 -21.53 -8.38 41.44
N GLN A 16 -21.88 -9.04 40.32
CA GLN A 16 -22.42 -10.40 40.37
C GLN A 16 -21.81 -11.28 39.27
N GLN A 17 -20.71 -11.96 39.60
CA GLN A 17 -20.09 -12.95 38.71
C GLN A 17 -20.88 -14.27 38.74
N ILE A 18 -21.26 -14.77 37.57
CA ILE A 18 -21.81 -16.11 37.38
C ILE A 18 -20.64 -17.10 37.24
N ASP A 19 -20.52 -18.04 38.18
CA ASP A 19 -19.37 -18.97 38.30
C ASP A 19 -19.20 -19.96 37.13
N LEU A 20 -20.25 -20.22 36.35
CA LEU A 20 -20.27 -21.24 35.29
C LEU A 20 -20.38 -20.63 33.90
N LYS A 21 -19.39 -19.83 33.49
CA LYS A 21 -19.27 -19.38 32.09
C LYS A 21 -18.56 -20.43 31.24
N ALA A 22 -19.17 -20.80 30.11
CA ALA A 22 -18.64 -21.75 29.12
C ALA A 22 -17.31 -21.32 28.44
N PHE A 23 -16.82 -20.11 28.73
CA PHE A 23 -15.52 -19.63 28.27
C PHE A 23 -14.79 -18.93 29.43
N HIS A 24 -13.77 -19.60 29.95
CA HIS A 24 -12.83 -19.06 30.94
C HIS A 24 -11.79 -18.19 30.24
N ASN A 25 -12.21 -17.11 29.60
CA ASN A 25 -11.28 -16.12 29.05
C ASN A 25 -11.83 -14.72 29.30
N ARG A 26 -11.11 -13.98 30.15
CA ARG A 26 -11.36 -12.55 30.41
C ARG A 26 -10.37 -11.77 29.58
N ILE A 27 -10.85 -10.90 28.69
CA ILE A 27 -9.98 -9.93 28.02
C ILE A 27 -9.62 -8.88 29.07
N LEU A 28 -8.43 -9.00 29.66
CA LEU A 28 -7.84 -7.98 30.51
C LEU A 28 -7.36 -6.83 29.63
N ASN A 29 -8.28 -5.93 29.28
CA ASN A 29 -7.95 -4.74 28.51
C ASN A 29 -7.25 -3.72 29.43
N ASN A 30 -5.92 -3.78 29.51
CA ASN A 30 -5.13 -2.78 30.25
C ASN A 30 -5.10 -1.47 29.45
N HIS A 31 -6.16 -0.68 29.63
CA HIS A 31 -6.31 0.62 28.98
C HIS A 31 -5.14 1.58 29.28
N GLN A 32 -4.49 1.48 30.44
CA GLN A 32 -3.34 2.32 30.79
C GLN A 32 -2.10 1.94 29.96
N ALA A 33 -1.84 0.65 29.77
CA ALA A 33 -0.73 0.17 28.94
C ALA A 33 -0.92 0.54 27.47
N LEU A 34 -2.13 0.40 26.93
CA LEU A 34 -2.45 0.80 25.55
C LEU A 34 -2.38 2.32 25.36
N ALA A 35 -2.80 3.11 26.34
CA ALA A 35 -2.67 4.56 26.31
C ALA A 35 -1.18 4.98 26.29
N ALA A 36 -0.34 4.35 27.11
CA ALA A 36 1.10 4.60 27.12
C ALA A 36 1.77 4.17 25.79
N GLU A 37 1.36 3.04 25.22
CA GLU A 37 1.86 2.56 23.92
C GLU A 37 1.48 3.52 22.79
N SER A 38 0.20 3.93 22.74
CA SER A 38 -0.31 4.84 21.72
C SER A 38 0.30 6.25 21.80
N ALA A 39 0.59 6.74 23.01
CA ALA A 39 1.31 7.99 23.23
C ALA A 39 2.76 7.94 22.73
N GLY A 40 3.37 6.75 22.67
CA GLY A 40 4.72 6.53 22.15
C GLY A 40 4.81 6.38 20.63
N TYR A 41 3.68 6.31 19.92
CA TYR A 41 3.70 6.15 18.47
C TYR A 41 4.29 7.39 17.80
N LYS A 42 5.36 7.16 17.04
CA LYS A 42 5.98 8.19 16.20
C LYS A 42 5.29 8.20 14.83
N PRO A 43 5.04 9.39 14.24
CA PRO A 43 4.52 9.46 12.89
C PRO A 43 5.51 8.81 11.93
N ILE A 44 4.98 8.07 10.94
CA ILE A 44 5.79 7.47 9.89
C ILE A 44 6.54 8.60 9.17
N PRO A 45 7.88 8.55 9.09
CA PRO A 45 8.64 9.58 8.42
C PRO A 45 8.30 9.60 6.93
N VAL A 46 8.03 10.80 6.40
CA VAL A 46 7.80 10.98 4.96
C VAL A 46 9.16 10.89 4.26
N ILE A 47 9.44 9.73 3.66
CA ILE A 47 10.73 9.43 3.01
C ILE A 47 10.96 10.34 1.78
N ARG A 48 9.88 10.73 1.08
CA ARG A 48 9.97 11.59 -0.11
C ARG A 48 8.68 12.36 -0.32
N GLN A 49 8.78 13.68 -0.38
CA GLN A 49 7.68 14.54 -0.83
C GLN A 49 7.67 14.59 -2.35
N ILE A 50 6.62 14.05 -2.96
CA ILE A 50 6.45 14.02 -4.42
C ILE A 50 5.75 15.32 -4.83
N ASN A 51 6.48 16.19 -5.53
CA ASN A 51 5.93 17.41 -6.09
C ASN A 51 5.44 17.19 -7.53
N GLY A 52 4.39 17.88 -7.95
CA GLY A 52 3.83 17.77 -9.31
C GLY A 52 4.85 18.07 -10.42
N GLN A 53 5.85 18.91 -10.15
CA GLN A 53 6.96 19.19 -11.09
C GLN A 53 7.87 17.98 -11.29
N ILE A 54 8.13 17.21 -10.23
CA ILE A 54 8.96 16.00 -10.30
C ILE A 54 8.27 14.95 -11.18
N ILE A 55 6.94 14.81 -11.02
CA ILE A 55 6.14 13.89 -11.84
C ILE A 55 6.23 14.26 -13.32
N LYS A 56 6.06 15.55 -13.64
CA LYS A 56 6.18 16.04 -15.03
C LYS A 56 7.54 15.75 -15.63
N LYS A 57 8.62 16.04 -14.90
CA LYS A 57 9.99 15.77 -15.34
C LYS A 57 10.25 14.29 -15.59
N VAL A 58 9.81 13.42 -14.67
CA VAL A 58 9.95 11.97 -14.84
C VAL A 58 9.14 11.46 -16.04
N PHE A 59 7.94 11.99 -16.23
CA PHE A 59 7.11 11.62 -17.39
C PHE A 59 7.76 12.02 -18.71
N GLU A 60 8.30 13.23 -18.81
CA GLU A 60 9.02 13.70 -20.00
C GLU A 60 10.26 12.85 -20.27
N GLN A 61 11.05 12.57 -19.23
CA GLN A 61 12.23 11.72 -19.34
C GLN A 61 11.89 10.32 -19.86
N ILE A 62 10.89 9.65 -19.27
CA ILE A 62 10.45 8.32 -19.72
C ILE A 62 10.00 8.35 -21.19
N LYS A 63 9.32 9.42 -21.63
CA LYS A 63 8.91 9.54 -23.03
C LYS A 63 10.08 9.66 -23.99
N ASP A 64 11.11 10.42 -23.60
CA ASP A 64 12.30 10.58 -24.42
C ASP A 64 13.13 9.29 -24.45
N ASP A 65 13.30 8.63 -23.31
CA ASP A 65 13.96 7.32 -23.20
C ASP A 65 13.27 6.27 -24.09
N VAL A 66 11.93 6.21 -24.07
CA VAL A 66 11.16 5.31 -24.93
C VAL A 66 11.37 5.64 -26.41
N ARG A 67 11.44 6.92 -26.79
CA ARG A 67 11.71 7.31 -28.17
C ARG A 67 13.10 6.86 -28.61
N GLU A 68 14.12 7.08 -27.78
CA GLU A 68 15.50 6.66 -28.06
C GLU A 68 15.61 5.15 -28.23
N ILE A 69 14.94 4.37 -27.37
CA ILE A 69 14.89 2.92 -27.48
C ILE A 69 14.28 2.50 -28.82
N ILE A 70 13.14 3.09 -29.20
CA ILE A 70 12.48 2.77 -30.47
C ILE A 70 13.40 3.08 -31.66
N GLU A 71 14.03 4.26 -31.69
CA GLU A 71 14.94 4.66 -32.78
C GLU A 71 16.15 3.74 -32.87
N THR A 72 16.74 3.39 -31.72
CA THR A 72 17.88 2.48 -31.63
C THR A 72 17.51 1.09 -32.13
N GLU A 73 16.37 0.55 -31.73
CA GLU A 73 15.92 -0.77 -32.18
C GLU A 73 15.56 -0.78 -33.68
N ILE A 74 14.92 0.28 -34.19
CA ILE A 74 14.68 0.42 -35.64
C ILE A 74 16.00 0.48 -36.41
N ALA A 75 17.01 1.18 -35.91
CA ALA A 75 18.32 1.24 -36.54
C ALA A 75 19.00 -0.15 -36.57
N LYS A 76 18.93 -0.91 -35.48
CA LYS A 76 19.44 -2.28 -35.41
C LYS A 76 18.73 -3.22 -36.38
N ILE A 77 17.41 -3.16 -36.45
CA ILE A 77 16.61 -3.97 -37.37
C ILE A 77 16.92 -3.62 -38.84
N ASN A 78 17.20 -2.35 -39.15
CA ASN A 78 17.61 -1.95 -40.50
C ASN A 78 19.01 -2.45 -40.89
N LEU A 79 19.93 -2.52 -39.93
CA LEU A 79 21.29 -3.00 -40.17
C LEU A 79 21.32 -4.52 -40.43
N ASP A 80 20.46 -5.28 -39.75
CA ASP A 80 20.40 -6.73 -39.90
C ASP A 80 19.43 -7.16 -41.04
N PRO A 81 19.94 -7.70 -42.17
CA PRO A 81 19.12 -8.15 -43.28
C PRO A 81 18.14 -9.28 -42.90
N ALA A 82 18.41 -10.08 -41.85
CA ALA A 82 17.50 -11.11 -41.39
C ALA A 82 16.27 -10.52 -40.68
N LEU A 83 16.38 -9.35 -40.05
CA LEU A 83 15.31 -8.73 -39.25
C LEU A 83 14.47 -7.71 -40.05
N LYS A 84 14.91 -7.29 -41.24
CA LYS A 84 14.21 -6.31 -42.09
C LYS A 84 12.74 -6.61 -42.36
N HIS A 85 12.36 -7.89 -42.40
CA HIS A 85 10.96 -8.31 -42.63
C HIS A 85 10.01 -7.93 -41.48
N LEU A 86 10.54 -7.58 -40.30
CA LEU A 86 9.76 -7.16 -39.13
C LEU A 86 9.30 -5.69 -39.22
N LEU A 87 9.94 -4.87 -40.06
CA LEU A 87 9.52 -3.49 -40.29
C LEU A 87 8.35 -3.46 -41.27
N VAL A 88 7.13 -3.37 -40.74
CA VAL A 88 5.92 -3.19 -41.55
C VAL A 88 5.81 -1.72 -41.93
N SER A 89 6.17 -1.38 -43.18
CA SER A 89 5.79 -0.07 -43.73
C SER A 89 4.28 -0.08 -43.99
N LYS A 90 3.56 0.87 -43.38
CA LYS A 90 2.15 1.08 -43.68
C LYS A 90 2.04 1.46 -45.16
N LYS A 91 1.46 0.59 -45.99
CA LYS A 91 1.07 0.96 -47.36
C LYS A 91 0.10 2.14 -47.27
N LYS A 92 0.44 3.23 -47.95
CA LYS A 92 -0.49 4.33 -48.24
C LYS A 92 -1.58 3.86 -49.19
#